data_AF-A0A6N8L387-F1
#
_entry.id   AF-A0A6N8L387-F1
#
_cell.length_a   1.000
_cell.length_b   1.000
_cell.length_c   1.000
_cell.angle_alpha   90.00
_cell.angle_beta   90.00
_cell.angle_gamma   90.00
#
_symmetry.space_group_name_H-M   'P 1'
#
loop_
_entity.id
_entity.type
_entity.pdbx_description
1 polymer ?
#
loop_
_entity_poly.entity_id
_entity_poly.type
_entity_poly.pdbx_seq_one_letter_code
_entity_poly.pdbx_strand_id
1 'polypeptide(L)'
;MRNPEKKRKTGGQAVHSDSLKILIAREYLEGKQSYLQLAQKYNLPSADTVRYFVKWYHKWERELDIEIPSEAPSVDHSGKSEQELKDELFEANLKITAFEMLISKMQDHYGEDFGKKPGAKSSKK
;
A
#
# COMPACT_ATOMS: atom_id res chain seq x y z
N MET A 1 13.86 -46.64 -15.45
CA MET A 1 12.71 -46.13 -14.66
C MET A 1 12.78 -44.60 -14.67
N ARG A 2 11.80 -43.90 -15.28
CA ARG A 2 11.74 -42.43 -15.32
C ARG A 2 10.63 -41.98 -14.39
N ASN A 3 11.02 -41.29 -13.33
CA ASN A 3 10.14 -40.76 -12.29
C ASN A 3 9.26 -39.65 -12.88
N PRO A 4 7.91 -39.73 -12.81
CA PRO A 4 7.06 -38.68 -13.34
C PRO A 4 7.09 -37.46 -12.40
N GLU A 5 7.52 -36.32 -12.94
CA GLU A 5 7.58 -35.04 -12.25
C GLU A 5 6.19 -34.64 -11.72
N LYS A 6 6.10 -34.43 -10.39
CA LYS A 6 4.90 -33.90 -9.74
C LYS A 6 4.62 -32.49 -10.25
N LYS A 7 3.66 -32.35 -11.17
CA LYS A 7 3.13 -31.05 -11.57
C LYS A 7 2.64 -30.29 -10.34
N ARG A 8 3.28 -29.17 -10.02
CA ARG A 8 2.82 -28.27 -8.95
C ARG A 8 1.45 -27.73 -9.35
N LYS A 9 0.46 -27.89 -8.47
CA LYS A 9 -0.88 -27.33 -8.65
C LYS A 9 -0.73 -25.82 -8.82
N THR A 10 -1.05 -25.32 -10.01
CA THR A 10 -1.22 -23.90 -10.31
C THR A 10 -2.10 -23.29 -9.22
N GLY A 11 -1.57 -22.29 -8.50
CA GLY A 11 -2.24 -21.70 -7.35
C GLY A 11 -3.63 -21.21 -7.73
N GLY A 12 -4.63 -21.55 -6.89
CA GLY A 12 -5.98 -21.02 -7.06
C GLY A 12 -5.96 -19.50 -7.10
N GLN A 13 -6.84 -18.91 -7.91
CA GLN A 13 -6.99 -17.46 -7.96
C GLN A 13 -7.22 -16.92 -6.55
N ALA A 14 -6.48 -15.88 -6.18
CA ALA A 14 -6.65 -15.24 -4.89
C ALA A 14 -8.08 -14.71 -4.77
N VAL A 15 -8.83 -15.23 -3.80
CA VAL A 15 -10.25 -14.90 -3.57
C VAL A 15 -10.46 -13.41 -3.26
N HIS A 16 -9.43 -12.76 -2.70
CA HIS A 16 -9.45 -11.34 -2.33
C HIS A 16 -8.25 -10.61 -2.92
N SER A 17 -8.49 -9.40 -3.43
CA SER A 17 -7.45 -8.50 -3.93
C SER A 17 -6.55 -8.02 -2.79
N ASP A 18 -5.29 -7.74 -3.10
CA ASP A 18 -4.32 -7.30 -2.08
C ASP A 18 -4.68 -5.93 -1.50
N SER A 19 -5.22 -5.02 -2.31
CA SER A 19 -5.72 -3.71 -1.85
C SER A 19 -6.79 -3.86 -0.77
N LEU A 20 -7.70 -4.82 -0.91
CA LEU A 20 -8.75 -5.07 0.08
C LEU A 20 -8.16 -5.63 1.38
N LYS A 21 -7.19 -6.55 1.29
CA LYS A 21 -6.48 -7.08 2.46
C LYS A 21 -5.75 -5.97 3.23
N ILE A 22 -5.07 -5.08 2.50
CA ILE A 22 -4.34 -3.92 3.07
C ILE A 22 -5.31 -2.99 3.79
N LEU A 23 -6.42 -2.61 3.15
CA LEU A 23 -7.42 -1.71 3.73
C LEU A 23 -7.96 -2.25 5.06
N ILE A 24 -8.39 -3.51 5.06
CA ILE A 24 -8.96 -4.15 6.25
C ILE A 24 -7.92 -4.30 7.36
N ALA A 25 -6.69 -4.67 7.01
CA ALA A 25 -5.63 -4.81 8.00
C ALA A 25 -5.27 -3.47 8.67
N ARG A 26 -5.19 -2.38 7.89
CA ARG A 26 -4.94 -1.03 8.42
C ARG A 26 -6.07 -0.56 9.34
N GLU A 27 -7.33 -0.74 8.92
CA GLU A 27 -8.47 -0.35 9.76
C GLU A 27 -8.52 -1.13 11.08
N TYR A 28 -8.11 -2.39 11.09
CA TYR A 28 -7.94 -3.16 12.32
C TYR A 28 -6.82 -2.61 13.20
N LEU A 29 -5.65 -2.30 12.62
CA LEU A 29 -4.49 -1.77 13.36
C LEU A 29 -4.74 -0.37 13.94
N GLU A 30 -5.61 0.43 13.33
CA GLU A 30 -6.09 1.69 13.89
C GLU A 30 -6.96 1.52 15.15
N GLY A 31 -7.37 0.28 15.49
CA GLY A 31 -8.12 -0.02 16.71
C GLY A 31 -9.59 0.42 16.69
N LYS A 32 -10.12 0.83 15.54
CA LYS A 32 -11.48 1.34 15.40
C LYS A 32 -12.56 0.26 15.51
N GLN A 33 -12.25 -0.96 15.07
CA GLN A 33 -13.23 -2.04 14.93
C GLN A 33 -12.62 -3.41 15.27
N SER A 34 -13.45 -4.30 15.84
CA SER A 34 -13.09 -5.69 16.08
C SER A 34 -13.13 -6.54 14.79
N TYR A 35 -12.51 -7.72 14.82
CA TYR A 35 -12.51 -8.66 13.69
C TYR A 35 -13.92 -9.01 13.18
N LEU A 36 -14.89 -9.16 14.09
CA LEU A 36 -16.27 -9.49 13.72
C LEU A 36 -16.96 -8.31 13.03
N GLN A 37 -16.75 -7.10 13.53
CA GLN A 37 -17.32 -5.88 12.95
C GLN A 37 -16.75 -5.62 11.55
N LEU A 38 -15.45 -5.81 11.36
CA LEU A 38 -14.81 -5.72 10.04
C LEU A 38 -15.33 -6.79 9.08
N ALA A 39 -15.53 -8.03 9.56
CA ALA A 39 -16.09 -9.09 8.74
C ALA A 39 -17.50 -8.75 8.24
N GLN A 40 -18.34 -8.19 9.12
CA GLN A 40 -19.68 -7.74 8.72
C GLN A 40 -19.64 -6.55 7.76
N LYS A 41 -18.80 -5.54 8.05
CA LYS A 41 -18.66 -4.33 7.22
C LYS A 41 -18.24 -4.64 5.79
N TYR A 42 -17.30 -5.58 5.62
CA TYR A 42 -16.74 -5.96 4.32
C TYR A 42 -17.38 -7.23 3.74
N ASN A 43 -18.48 -7.72 4.33
CA ASN A 43 -19.20 -8.93 3.92
C ASN A 43 -18.28 -10.16 3.75
N LEU A 44 -17.41 -10.38 4.72
CA LEU A 44 -16.48 -11.50 4.77
C LEU A 44 -17.13 -12.69 5.49
N PRO A 45 -16.76 -13.92 5.10
CA PRO A 45 -17.41 -15.13 5.61
C PRO A 45 -17.15 -15.40 7.08
N SER A 46 -16.01 -14.97 7.63
CA SER A 46 -15.67 -15.14 9.04
C SER A 46 -14.70 -14.06 9.53
N ALA A 47 -14.72 -13.82 10.84
CA ALA A 47 -13.68 -13.06 11.55
C ALA A 47 -12.27 -13.67 11.34
N ASP A 48 -12.18 -14.99 11.13
CA ASP A 48 -10.92 -15.67 10.83
C ASP A 48 -10.28 -15.18 9.53
N THR A 49 -11.09 -14.80 8.54
CA THR A 49 -10.62 -14.22 7.27
C THR A 49 -9.94 -12.88 7.50
N VAL A 50 -10.49 -12.04 8.38
CA VAL A 50 -9.89 -10.76 8.77
C VAL A 50 -8.57 -11.00 9.52
N ARG A 51 -8.55 -11.95 10.46
CA ARG A 51 -7.33 -12.33 11.19
C ARG A 51 -6.22 -12.80 10.24
N TYR A 52 -6.59 -13.57 9.21
CA TYR A 52 -5.68 -13.98 8.16
C TYR A 52 -5.12 -12.77 7.36
N PHE A 53 -5.97 -11.80 7.01
CA PHE A 53 -5.51 -10.58 6.31
C PHE A 53 -4.51 -9.78 7.13
N VAL A 54 -4.75 -9.60 8.43
CA VAL A 54 -3.82 -8.89 9.32
C VAL A 54 -2.48 -9.61 9.41
N LYS A 55 -2.51 -10.95 9.58
CA LYS A 55 -1.28 -11.76 9.61
C LYS A 55 -0.52 -11.68 8.29
N TRP A 56 -1.22 -11.73 7.17
CA TRP A 56 -0.64 -11.59 5.84
C TRP A 56 -0.04 -10.19 5.66
N TYR A 57 -0.74 -9.15 6.11
CA TYR A 57 -0.29 -7.76 6.01
C TYR A 57 1.00 -7.51 6.78
N HIS A 58 1.13 -7.97 8.02
CA HIS A 58 2.39 -7.86 8.76
C HIS A 58 3.56 -8.61 8.10
N LYS A 59 3.27 -9.72 7.41
CA LYS A 59 4.29 -10.42 6.64
C LYS A 59 4.67 -9.60 5.39
N TRP A 60 3.68 -9.09 4.68
CA TRP A 60 3.85 -8.25 3.50
C TRP A 60 4.63 -6.96 3.82
N GLU A 61 4.36 -6.29 4.94
CA GLU A 61 5.13 -5.14 5.42
C GLU A 61 6.60 -5.48 5.66
N ARG A 62 6.88 -6.60 6.33
CA ARG A 62 8.26 -7.05 6.57
C ARG A 62 9.00 -7.43 5.30
N GLU A 63 8.31 -8.02 4.33
CA GLU A 63 8.89 -8.43 3.04
C GLU A 63 9.10 -7.26 2.08
N LEU A 64 8.35 -6.17 2.28
CA LEU A 64 8.49 -5.00 1.43
C LEU A 64 9.83 -4.30 1.58
N ASP A 65 10.54 -4.49 2.69
CA ASP A 65 11.84 -3.85 3.01
C ASP A 65 11.85 -2.34 2.65
N ILE A 66 10.68 -1.72 2.70
CA ILE A 66 10.55 -0.28 2.62
C ILE A 66 10.86 0.12 4.05
N GLU A 67 12.10 0.54 4.28
CA GLU A 67 12.39 1.53 5.30
C GLU A 67 11.52 2.76 4.97
N ILE A 68 10.24 2.69 5.31
CA ILE A 68 9.48 3.90 5.59
C ILE A 68 10.15 4.35 6.88
N PRO A 69 10.85 5.50 6.91
CA PRO A 69 11.27 6.06 8.17
C PRO A 69 10.02 6.08 9.06
N SER A 70 9.96 5.17 10.04
CA SER A 70 8.86 5.07 11.00
C SER A 70 8.89 6.25 11.96
N GLU A 71 9.88 7.11 11.81
CA GLU A 71 9.77 8.51 12.15
C GLU A 71 9.01 9.18 11.00
N ALA A 72 7.68 9.33 11.14
CA ALA A 72 7.17 10.70 10.96
C ALA A 72 8.18 11.54 11.73
N PRO A 73 8.99 12.41 11.09
CA PRO A 73 10.11 13.02 11.75
C PRO A 73 9.55 13.55 13.04
N SER A 74 9.91 12.91 14.16
CA SER A 74 9.54 13.37 15.48
C SER A 74 10.48 14.53 15.69
N VAL A 75 10.27 15.56 14.88
CA VAL A 75 10.81 16.86 15.07
C VAL A 75 10.30 17.18 16.44
N ASP A 76 11.23 17.16 17.39
CA ASP A 76 10.95 17.65 18.72
C ASP A 76 10.54 19.11 18.55
N HIS A 77 9.22 19.34 18.43
CA HIS A 77 8.64 20.66 18.29
C HIS A 77 8.67 21.41 19.63
N SER A 78 9.25 20.80 20.69
CA SER A 78 9.38 21.39 22.04
C SER A 78 10.17 22.72 22.07
N GLY A 79 10.72 23.19 20.94
CA GLY A 79 11.40 24.49 20.87
C GLY A 79 11.25 25.28 19.56
N LYS A 80 10.47 24.80 18.58
CA LYS A 80 10.35 25.51 17.29
C LYS A 80 9.33 26.65 17.39
N SER A 81 9.69 27.82 16.86
CA SER A 81 8.78 28.95 16.80
C SER A 81 7.63 28.69 15.81
N GLU A 82 6.46 29.31 16.02
CA GLU A 82 5.33 29.19 15.09
C GLU A 82 5.72 29.61 13.65
N GLN A 83 6.68 30.53 13.54
CA GLN A 83 7.23 30.99 12.28
C GLN A 83 8.01 29.88 11.56
N GLU A 84 8.90 29.19 12.26
CA GLU A 84 9.67 28.06 11.71
C GLU A 84 8.77 26.91 11.25
N LEU A 85 7.67 26.65 11.97
CA LEU A 85 6.69 25.66 11.56
C LEU A 85 5.99 26.04 10.25
N LYS A 86 5.68 27.33 10.06
CA LYS A 86 5.09 27.83 8.81
C LYS A 86 6.08 27.74 7.66
N ASP A 87 7.35 28.02 7.90
CA ASP A 87 8.41 27.93 6.91
C ASP A 87 8.66 26.47 6.49
N GLU A 88 8.70 25.54 7.45
CA GLU A 88 8.82 24.10 7.19
C GLU A 88 7.62 23.56 6.40
N LEU A 89 6.40 24.01 6.75
CA LEU A 89 5.18 23.68 6.03
C LEU A 89 5.23 24.21 4.60
N PHE A 90 5.66 25.46 4.41
CA PHE A 90 5.81 26.07 3.09
C PHE A 90 6.82 25.30 2.22
N GLU A 91 7.98 24.93 2.79
CA GLU A 91 9.00 24.16 2.09
C GLU A 91 8.48 22.77 1.68
N ALA A 92 7.77 22.08 2.57
CA ALA A 92 7.17 20.78 2.27
C ALA A 92 6.15 20.88 1.14
N ASN A 93 5.28 21.90 1.18
CA ASN A 93 4.31 22.15 0.10
C ASN A 93 4.99 22.45 -1.23
N LEU A 94 6.07 23.24 -1.21
CA LEU A 94 6.84 23.55 -2.42
C LEU A 94 7.46 22.29 -3.03
N LYS A 95 8.01 21.39 -2.20
CA LYS A 95 8.55 20.10 -2.64
C LYS A 95 7.46 19.23 -3.26
N ILE A 96 6.27 19.16 -2.64
CA ILE A 96 5.12 18.41 -3.17
C ILE A 96 4.74 18.95 -4.55
N THR A 97 4.55 20.27 -4.70
CA THR A 97 4.21 20.87 -5.98
C THR A 97 5.26 20.59 -7.05
N ALA A 98 6.55 20.69 -6.71
CA ALA A 98 7.63 20.39 -7.65
C ALA A 98 7.59 18.94 -8.15
N PHE A 99 7.34 17.98 -7.26
CA PHE A 99 7.19 16.57 -7.64
C PHE A 99 5.93 16.30 -8.46
N GLU A 100 4.79 16.90 -8.11
CA GLU A 100 3.56 16.79 -8.89
C GLU A 100 3.76 17.32 -10.32
N MET A 101 4.41 18.48 -10.47
CA MET A 101 4.74 19.04 -11.79
C MET A 101 5.68 18.12 -12.59
N LEU A 102 6.67 17.51 -11.93
CA LEU A 102 7.59 16.56 -12.55
C LEU A 102 6.84 15.32 -13.04
N ILE A 103 5.92 14.78 -12.23
CA ILE A 103 5.07 13.63 -12.58
C ILE A 103 4.19 13.98 -13.77
N SER A 104 3.55 15.15 -13.79
CA SER A 104 2.75 15.61 -14.92
C SER A 104 3.57 15.70 -16.20
N LYS A 105 4.77 16.31 -16.14
CA LYS A 105 5.68 16.37 -17.30
C LYS A 105 6.11 14.97 -17.77
N MET A 106 6.34 14.04 -16.85
CA MET A 106 6.65 12.66 -17.21
C MET A 106 5.46 11.95 -17.85
N GLN A 107 4.24 12.15 -17.35
CA GLN A 107 3.02 11.60 -17.95
C GLN A 107 2.77 12.16 -19.35
N ASP A 108 3.04 13.45 -19.58
CA ASP A 108 2.96 14.05 -20.91
C ASP A 108 3.97 13.43 -21.88
N HIS A 109 5.21 13.18 -21.41
CA HIS A 109 6.29 12.67 -22.26
C HIS A 109 6.23 11.15 -22.50
N TYR A 110 5.80 10.37 -21.50
CA TYR A 110 5.79 8.90 -21.54
C TYR A 110 4.38 8.29 -21.63
N GLY A 111 3.33 9.11 -21.61
CA GLY A 111 1.93 8.67 -21.58
C GLY A 111 1.53 8.04 -20.23
N GLU A 112 0.27 7.62 -20.13
CA GLU A 112 -0.30 6.91 -18.96
C GLU A 112 0.38 5.56 -18.63
N ASP A 113 1.31 5.08 -19.46
CA ASP A 113 2.00 3.81 -19.30
C ASP A 113 3.24 3.86 -18.39
N PHE A 114 3.55 5.01 -17.78
CA PHE A 114 4.69 5.21 -16.86
C PHE A 114 4.73 4.25 -15.65
N GLY A 115 3.62 3.55 -15.33
CA GLY A 115 3.55 2.51 -14.29
C GLY A 115 3.37 1.07 -14.80
N LYS A 116 3.27 0.82 -16.11
CA LYS A 116 3.03 -0.52 -16.65
C LYS A 116 4.36 -1.21 -16.99
N LYS A 117 4.50 -2.48 -16.59
CA LYS A 117 5.65 -3.30 -17.00
C LYS A 117 5.78 -3.28 -18.53
N PRO A 118 7.00 -3.19 -19.08
CA PRO A 118 7.21 -3.26 -20.52
C PRO A 118 6.62 -4.57 -21.06
N GLY A 119 5.58 -4.47 -21.88
CA GLY A 119 4.88 -5.62 -22.49
C GLY A 119 3.41 -5.84 -22.08
N ALA A 120 2.83 -5.01 -21.21
CA ALA A 120 1.40 -5.08 -20.92
C ALA A 120 0.58 -4.51 -22.08
N LYS A 121 0.02 -5.39 -22.93
CA LYS A 121 -0.89 -4.99 -24.02
C LYS A 121 -2.09 -4.24 -23.45
N SER A 122 -2.32 -3.00 -23.89
CA SER A 122 -3.58 -2.33 -23.62
C SER A 122 -4.70 -3.06 -24.37
N SER A 123 -5.74 -3.47 -23.65
CA SER A 123 -6.93 -4.04 -24.26
C SER A 123 -7.69 -2.91 -24.95
N LYS A 124 -7.59 -2.80 -26.27
CA LYS A 124 -8.44 -1.89 -27.06
C LYS A 124 -9.91 -2.25 -26.85
N LYS A 125 -10.71 -1.24 -26.56
CA LYS A 125 -12.18 -1.27 -26.68
C LYS A 125 -12.57 -0.67 -28.02
#